data_AF-A0A955V5X9-F1
#
_entry.id   AF-A0A955V5X9-F1
#
_cell.length_a   1.000
_cell.length_b   1.000
_cell.length_c   1.000
_cell.angle_alpha   90.00
_cell.angle_beta   90.00
_cell.angle_gamma   90.00
#
_symmetry.space_group_name_H-M   'P 1'
#
loop_
_entity.id
_entity.type
_entity.pdbx_description
1 polymer ?
#
loop_
_entity_poly.entity_id
_entity_poly.type
_entity_poly.pdbx_seq_one_letter_code
_entity_poly.pdbx_strand_id
1 'polypeptide(L)'
;RGPTRHLAGAKRLHLDIDGVDILCGPMSFVQTQHAAASALVRIARELVPERVTHLVDLYAGIGVFGLALCGRAERVTLVEENADAVRDAEATIARGNGFDRVRIVAGDAAQVADGVLDGAPGTCVLLDPPRAGVAEPVLAAIARAAPETILYVSCHPTSFARDARELAGAGYRCDVLVPVEMFPHTPHLEVVARFVRA
;
A
#
# COMPACT_ATOMS: atom_id res chain seq x y z
N ARG A 1 11.18 -10.76 16.68
CA ARG A 1 12.57 -10.25 16.53
C ARG A 1 13.01 -9.68 17.88
N GLY A 2 14.30 -9.74 18.23
CA GLY A 2 14.81 -9.22 19.51
C GLY A 2 15.02 -7.70 19.51
N PRO A 3 15.43 -7.10 20.66
CA PRO A 3 15.69 -5.66 20.73
C PRO A 3 16.87 -5.27 19.84
N THR A 4 16.77 -4.12 19.18
CA THR A 4 17.84 -3.54 18.36
C THR A 4 18.64 -2.50 19.15
N ARG A 5 19.96 -2.46 18.93
CA ARG A 5 20.87 -1.45 19.51
C ARG A 5 21.58 -0.70 18.41
N HIS A 6 21.40 0.61 18.36
CA HIS A 6 22.14 1.48 17.45
C HIS A 6 23.59 1.64 17.93
N LEU A 7 24.55 1.31 17.06
CA LEU A 7 25.98 1.39 17.39
C LEU A 7 26.64 2.65 16.81
N ALA A 8 26.40 2.96 15.54
CA ALA A 8 26.98 4.12 14.85
C ALA A 8 26.20 4.43 13.56
N GLY A 9 26.39 5.66 13.04
CA GLY A 9 25.85 6.11 11.75
C GLY A 9 24.46 6.74 11.85
N ALA A 10 23.80 6.85 10.69
CA ALA A 10 22.41 7.29 10.61
C ALA A 10 21.47 6.17 11.10
N LYS A 11 20.44 6.53 11.86
CA LYS A 11 19.44 5.56 12.36
C LYS A 11 18.53 5.01 11.25
N ARG A 12 18.48 5.67 10.11
CA ARG A 12 17.64 5.35 8.95
C ARG A 12 18.42 5.57 7.66
N LEU A 13 18.12 4.74 6.67
CA LEU A 13 18.52 4.94 5.29
C LEU A 13 17.55 5.89 4.60
N HIS A 14 18.06 6.73 3.72
CA HIS A 14 17.26 7.54 2.81
C HIS A 14 17.18 6.79 1.48
N LEU A 15 15.97 6.57 0.97
CA LEU A 15 15.75 5.91 -0.31
C LEU A 15 14.83 6.78 -1.16
N ASP A 16 15.16 6.98 -2.44
CA ASP A 16 14.26 7.56 -3.43
C ASP A 16 13.55 6.42 -4.16
N ILE A 17 12.23 6.33 -4.12
CA ILE A 17 11.49 5.34 -4.94
C ILE A 17 10.60 6.09 -5.93
N ASP A 18 11.06 6.21 -7.18
CA ASP A 18 10.38 6.95 -8.26
C ASP A 18 10.02 8.40 -7.86
N GLY A 19 10.98 9.10 -7.23
CA GLY A 19 10.85 10.48 -6.78
C GLY A 19 10.16 10.65 -5.42
N VAL A 20 10.00 9.56 -4.66
CA VAL A 20 9.48 9.60 -3.29
C VAL A 20 10.61 9.32 -2.31
N ASP A 21 11.03 10.37 -1.61
CA ASP A 21 12.04 10.27 -0.57
C ASP A 21 11.46 9.67 0.71
N ILE A 22 11.89 8.45 1.05
CA ILE A 22 11.46 7.71 2.23
C ILE A 22 12.62 7.48 3.20
N LEU A 23 12.29 7.39 4.49
CA LEU A 23 13.23 6.94 5.53
C LEU A 23 12.94 5.48 5.88
N CYS A 24 13.97 4.65 5.95
CA CYS A 24 13.85 3.24 6.30
C CYS A 24 14.82 2.87 7.44
N GLY A 25 14.28 2.47 8.58
CA GLY A 25 15.00 1.87 9.70
C GLY A 25 15.28 0.38 9.48
N PRO A 26 16.12 -0.24 10.33
CA PRO A 26 16.57 -1.63 10.16
C PRO A 26 15.48 -2.68 10.41
N MET A 27 14.35 -2.28 11.00
CA MET A 27 13.24 -3.16 11.35
C MET A 27 12.06 -3.06 10.39
N SER A 28 12.12 -2.09 9.48
CA SER A 28 11.09 -1.83 8.49
C SER A 28 11.34 -2.64 7.22
N PHE A 29 10.25 -2.95 6.52
CA PHE A 29 10.31 -3.60 5.23
C PHE A 29 10.44 -2.56 4.11
N VAL A 30 11.27 -2.89 3.12
CA VAL A 30 11.33 -2.22 1.83
C VAL A 30 11.53 -3.27 0.76
N GLN A 31 11.05 -2.96 -0.44
CA GLN A 31 11.24 -3.81 -1.60
C GLN A 31 12.73 -4.02 -1.87
N THR A 32 13.12 -5.27 -2.08
CA THR A 32 14.53 -5.66 -2.18
C THR A 32 15.22 -5.15 -3.44
N GLN A 33 14.48 -5.09 -4.55
CA GLN A 33 14.96 -4.61 -5.84
C GLN A 33 14.41 -3.21 -6.12
N HIS A 34 15.29 -2.22 -6.08
CA HIS A 34 14.95 -0.81 -6.20
C HIS A 34 14.29 -0.44 -7.54
N ALA A 35 14.79 -0.99 -8.65
CA ALA A 35 14.23 -0.73 -9.98
C ALA A 35 12.80 -1.29 -10.12
N ALA A 36 12.55 -2.48 -9.56
CA ALA A 36 11.22 -3.09 -9.53
C ALA A 36 10.28 -2.32 -8.60
N ALA A 37 10.76 -1.87 -7.43
CA ALA A 37 9.99 -1.01 -6.53
C ALA A 37 9.54 0.29 -7.22
N SER A 38 10.45 0.93 -7.95
CA SER A 38 10.15 2.13 -8.73
C SER A 38 9.15 1.84 -9.85
N ALA A 39 9.25 0.68 -10.50
CA ALA A 39 8.28 0.25 -11.50
C ALA A 39 6.87 0.02 -10.90
N LEU A 40 6.78 -0.60 -9.72
CA LEU A 40 5.51 -0.76 -9.00
C LEU A 40 4.87 0.59 -8.69
N VAL A 41 5.65 1.56 -8.19
CA VAL A 41 5.16 2.92 -7.91
C VAL A 41 4.68 3.61 -9.18
N ARG A 42 5.41 3.50 -10.29
CA ARG A 42 5.02 4.07 -11.57
C ARG A 42 3.72 3.48 -12.10
N ILE A 43 3.59 2.14 -12.07
CA ILE A 43 2.35 1.45 -12.46
C ILE A 43 1.20 1.87 -11.55
N ALA A 44 1.41 1.95 -10.24
CA ALA A 44 0.40 2.44 -9.30
C ALA A 44 -0.06 3.86 -9.63
N ARG A 45 0.87 4.76 -9.99
CA ARG A 45 0.55 6.12 -10.47
C ARG A 45 -0.22 6.09 -11.79
N GLU A 46 0.06 5.19 -12.71
CA GLU A 46 -0.68 5.07 -13.96
C GLU A 46 -2.12 4.56 -13.74
N LEU A 47 -2.31 3.65 -12.79
CA LEU A 47 -3.59 2.98 -12.57
C LEU A 47 -4.53 3.73 -11.62
N VAL A 48 -4.01 4.47 -10.64
CA VAL A 48 -4.84 5.26 -9.71
C VAL A 48 -5.60 6.36 -10.48
N PRO A 49 -6.85 6.68 -10.10
CA PRO A 49 -7.58 7.80 -10.72
C PRO A 49 -6.81 9.13 -10.62
N GLU A 50 -7.02 10.04 -11.57
CA GLU A 50 -6.38 11.37 -11.57
C GLU A 50 -6.76 12.22 -10.35
N ARG A 51 -7.98 12.03 -9.85
CA ARG A 51 -8.50 12.68 -8.64
C ARG A 51 -9.14 11.63 -7.75
N VAL A 52 -8.69 11.61 -6.51
CA VAL A 52 -9.16 10.72 -5.46
C VAL A 52 -9.61 11.60 -4.30
N THR A 53 -10.82 11.40 -3.80
CA THR A 53 -11.28 12.12 -2.60
C THR A 53 -10.55 11.57 -1.38
N HIS A 54 -10.49 10.24 -1.28
CA HIS A 54 -9.86 9.57 -0.15
C HIS A 54 -9.07 8.35 -0.62
N LEU A 55 -7.75 8.41 -0.44
CA LEU A 55 -6.88 7.26 -0.63
C LEU A 55 -6.69 6.54 0.71
N VAL A 56 -7.04 5.26 0.77
CA VAL A 56 -6.79 4.42 1.94
C VAL A 56 -5.76 3.35 1.56
N ASP A 57 -4.54 3.48 2.10
CA ASP A 57 -3.45 2.52 1.91
C ASP A 57 -3.45 1.55 3.09
N LEU A 58 -3.92 0.32 2.85
CA LEU A 58 -3.90 -0.74 3.84
C LEU A 58 -2.63 -1.57 3.66
N TYR A 59 -1.99 -1.91 4.79
CA TYR A 59 -0.67 -2.55 4.81
C TYR A 59 0.44 -1.61 4.32
N ALA A 60 0.35 -0.33 4.71
CA ALA A 60 1.13 0.75 4.12
C ALA A 60 2.65 0.64 4.36
N GLY A 61 3.10 -0.14 5.34
CA GLY A 61 4.49 -0.23 5.73
C GLY A 61 5.04 1.14 6.09
N ILE A 62 6.15 1.53 5.44
CA ILE A 62 6.75 2.86 5.61
C ILE A 62 6.08 3.94 4.73
N GLY A 63 4.98 3.62 4.06
CA GLY A 63 4.15 4.56 3.31
C GLY A 63 4.54 4.77 1.84
N VAL A 64 5.30 3.86 1.22
CA VAL A 64 5.83 4.07 -0.15
C VAL A 64 4.74 4.47 -1.14
N PHE A 65 3.67 3.67 -1.26
CA PHE A 65 2.62 3.93 -2.23
C PHE A 65 1.73 5.11 -1.83
N GLY A 66 1.21 5.12 -0.60
CA GLY A 66 0.35 6.21 -0.14
C GLY A 66 1.01 7.59 -0.24
N LEU A 67 2.32 7.70 0.04
CA LEU A 67 3.09 8.93 -0.16
C LEU A 67 3.34 9.22 -1.65
N ALA A 68 3.60 8.19 -2.47
CA ALA A 68 3.78 8.37 -3.91
C ALA A 68 2.54 8.88 -4.64
N LEU A 69 1.36 8.56 -4.11
CA LEU A 69 0.07 8.85 -4.72
C LEU A 69 -0.66 10.02 -4.03
N CYS A 70 -0.13 10.55 -2.93
CA CYS A 70 -0.81 11.57 -2.13
C CYS A 70 -1.12 12.85 -2.91
N GLY A 71 -0.37 13.16 -3.96
CA GLY A 71 -0.64 14.32 -4.82
C GLY A 71 -1.94 14.24 -5.62
N ARG A 72 -2.53 13.04 -5.75
CA ARG A 72 -3.81 12.81 -6.43
C ARG A 72 -5.01 12.76 -5.49
N ALA A 73 -4.76 12.75 -4.18
CA ALA A 73 -5.78 12.57 -3.16
C ALA A 73 -6.08 13.86 -2.39
N GLU A 74 -7.32 14.13 -2.02
CA GLU A 74 -7.64 15.22 -1.09
C GLU A 74 -7.21 14.88 0.34
N ARG A 75 -7.35 13.62 0.74
CA ARG A 75 -6.83 13.04 1.98
C ARG A 75 -6.30 11.62 1.77
N VAL A 76 -5.29 11.25 2.55
CA VAL A 76 -4.68 9.92 2.56
C VAL A 76 -4.71 9.36 3.98
N THR A 77 -5.21 8.13 4.14
CA THR A 77 -5.04 7.35 5.37
C THR A 77 -4.08 6.20 5.08
N LEU A 78 -2.97 6.13 5.82
CA LEU A 78 -2.08 4.97 5.84
C LEU A 78 -2.45 4.08 7.04
N VAL A 79 -2.60 2.78 6.85
CA VAL A 79 -2.86 1.81 7.91
C VAL A 79 -1.70 0.83 7.99
N GLU A 80 -1.06 0.76 9.15
CA GLU A 80 0.09 -0.11 9.39
C GLU A 80 0.14 -0.57 10.85
N GLU A 81 0.41 -1.86 11.08
CA GLU A 81 0.47 -2.45 12.43
C GLU A 81 1.89 -2.44 13.03
N ASN A 82 2.92 -2.46 12.18
CA ASN A 82 4.30 -2.52 12.61
C ASN A 82 4.75 -1.14 13.12
N ALA A 83 4.95 -1.05 14.43
CA ALA A 83 5.35 0.18 15.10
C ALA A 83 6.69 0.77 14.61
N ASP A 84 7.63 -0.04 14.12
CA ASP A 84 8.87 0.48 13.50
C ASP A 84 8.57 1.15 12.17
N ALA A 85 7.75 0.51 11.33
CA ALA A 85 7.35 1.05 10.03
C ALA A 85 6.52 2.34 10.18
N VAL A 86 5.60 2.38 11.14
CA VAL A 86 4.85 3.60 11.51
C VAL A 86 5.80 4.74 11.88
N ARG A 87 6.79 4.50 12.76
CA ARG A 87 7.76 5.54 13.16
C ARG A 87 8.61 6.05 11.99
N ASP A 88 8.87 5.21 11.00
CA ASP A 88 9.63 5.57 9.82
C ASP A 88 8.78 6.35 8.80
N ALA A 89 7.52 5.97 8.63
CA ALA A 89 6.54 6.73 7.86
C ALA A 89 6.29 8.12 8.48
N GLU A 90 6.10 8.21 9.80
CA GLU A 90 5.96 9.47 10.54
C GLU A 90 7.19 10.37 10.36
N ALA A 91 8.40 9.80 10.46
CA ALA A 91 9.64 10.55 10.26
C ALA A 91 9.79 11.05 8.81
N THR A 92 9.32 10.26 7.84
CA THR A 92 9.28 10.65 6.42
C THR A 92 8.32 11.81 6.21
N ILE A 93 7.09 11.70 6.72
CA ILE A 93 6.04 12.73 6.63
C ILE A 93 6.52 14.04 7.27
N ALA A 94 7.12 13.97 8.46
CA ALA A 94 7.60 15.14 9.20
C ALA A 94 8.76 15.88 8.51
N ARG A 95 9.53 15.20 7.66
CA ARG A 95 10.65 15.79 6.90
C ARG A 95 10.21 16.34 5.54
N GLY A 96 9.19 15.73 4.92
CA GLY A 96 8.74 16.06 3.58
C GLY A 96 7.84 17.29 3.53
N ASN A 97 7.83 17.97 2.38
CA ASN A 97 6.84 18.99 2.06
C ASN A 97 5.68 18.34 1.28
N GLY A 98 4.43 18.75 1.56
CA GLY A 98 3.26 18.34 0.77
C GLY A 98 2.50 17.09 1.26
N PHE A 99 2.86 16.58 2.45
CA PHE A 99 2.19 15.46 3.12
C PHE A 99 1.13 15.89 4.15
N ASP A 100 0.70 17.16 4.15
CA ASP A 100 -0.27 17.72 5.12
C ASP A 100 -1.63 16.98 5.12
N ARG A 101 -1.93 16.31 4.01
CA ARG A 101 -3.16 15.52 3.82
C ARG A 101 -3.03 14.05 4.21
N VAL A 102 -1.85 13.62 4.65
CA VAL A 102 -1.54 12.23 5.00
C VAL A 102 -1.65 12.06 6.50
N ARG A 103 -2.43 11.07 6.93
CA ARG A 103 -2.50 10.62 8.32
C ARG A 103 -2.18 9.13 8.42
N ILE A 104 -1.63 8.72 9.55
CA ILE A 104 -1.37 7.31 9.85
C ILE A 104 -2.36 6.83 10.92
N VAL A 105 -2.90 5.63 10.70
CA VAL A 105 -3.67 4.86 11.67
C VAL A 105 -2.85 3.64 12.01
N ALA A 106 -2.22 3.65 13.19
CA ALA A 106 -1.45 2.51 13.67
C ALA A 106 -2.38 1.41 14.17
N GLY A 107 -2.37 0.25 13.52
CA GLY A 107 -3.23 -0.88 13.88
C GLY A 107 -3.32 -1.94 12.80
N ASP A 108 -3.83 -3.11 13.19
CA ASP A 108 -4.13 -4.21 12.26
C ASP A 108 -5.25 -3.77 11.31
N ALA A 109 -5.00 -3.87 10.00
CA ALA A 109 -5.97 -3.57 8.96
C ALA A 109 -7.30 -4.32 9.17
N ALA A 110 -7.27 -5.58 9.63
CA ALA A 110 -8.46 -6.37 9.91
C ALA A 110 -9.33 -5.80 11.04
N GLN A 111 -8.74 -5.03 11.95
CA GLN A 111 -9.44 -4.41 13.08
C GLN A 111 -9.94 -3.00 12.76
N VAL A 112 -9.21 -2.25 11.92
CA VAL A 112 -9.48 -0.82 11.68
C VAL A 112 -10.16 -0.53 10.36
N ALA A 113 -10.21 -1.49 9.41
CA ALA A 113 -10.73 -1.28 8.05
C ALA A 113 -12.13 -0.64 8.04
N ASP A 114 -13.08 -1.13 8.85
CA ASP A 114 -14.43 -0.55 8.93
C ASP A 114 -14.47 0.91 9.39
N GLY A 115 -13.51 1.32 10.23
CA GLY A 115 -13.44 2.69 10.74
C GLY A 115 -12.76 3.66 9.78
N VAL A 116 -11.94 3.16 8.85
CA VAL A 116 -11.17 3.99 7.90
C VAL A 116 -11.77 4.01 6.50
N LEU A 117 -12.58 3.02 6.14
CA LEU A 117 -13.29 2.93 4.86
C LEU A 117 -14.68 3.53 5.01
N ASP A 118 -14.90 4.73 4.47
CA ASP A 118 -16.18 5.44 4.61
C ASP A 118 -17.08 5.41 3.36
N GLY A 119 -16.64 4.74 2.30
CA GLY A 119 -17.41 4.60 1.06
C GLY A 119 -17.74 5.91 0.36
N ALA A 120 -17.04 6.99 0.70
CA ALA A 120 -17.26 8.29 0.08
C ALA A 120 -17.02 8.20 -1.45
N PRO A 121 -17.77 8.94 -2.28
CA PRO A 121 -17.48 9.04 -3.71
C PRO A 121 -16.02 9.43 -3.97
N GLY A 122 -15.41 8.80 -4.97
CA GLY A 122 -13.98 8.97 -5.26
C GLY A 122 -13.03 8.34 -4.23
N THR A 123 -13.48 7.38 -3.42
CA THR A 123 -12.58 6.58 -2.55
C THR A 123 -11.80 5.56 -3.37
N CYS A 124 -10.48 5.53 -3.18
CA CYS A 124 -9.58 4.53 -3.72
C CYS A 124 -8.91 3.76 -2.57
N VAL A 125 -8.95 2.44 -2.62
CA VAL A 125 -8.26 1.58 -1.64
C VAL A 125 -7.01 0.99 -2.29
N LEU A 126 -5.87 1.09 -1.62
CA LEU A 126 -4.64 0.41 -1.99
C LEU A 126 -4.41 -0.76 -1.04
N LEU A 127 -4.04 -1.91 -1.59
CA LEU A 127 -3.73 -3.14 -0.87
C LEU A 127 -2.33 -3.61 -1.27
N ASP A 128 -1.40 -3.71 -0.31
CA ASP A 128 -0.12 -4.42 -0.47
C ASP A 128 0.06 -5.45 0.66
N PRO A 129 -0.80 -6.49 0.71
CA PRO A 129 -0.83 -7.41 1.83
C PRO A 129 0.41 -8.33 1.87
N PRO A 130 0.68 -8.97 3.03
CA PRO A 130 1.68 -10.02 3.09
C PRO A 130 1.34 -11.20 2.18
N ARG A 131 2.27 -12.15 2.01
CA ARG A 131 2.10 -13.33 1.13
C ARG A 131 0.80 -14.13 1.34
N ALA A 132 0.22 -14.09 2.54
CA ALA A 132 -1.05 -14.73 2.86
C ALA A 132 -2.27 -14.12 2.12
N GLY A 133 -2.11 -12.92 1.55
CA GLY A 133 -3.17 -12.12 0.94
C GLY A 133 -3.91 -11.25 1.96
N VAL A 134 -5.02 -10.67 1.51
CA VAL A 134 -5.86 -9.78 2.31
C VAL A 134 -6.63 -10.60 3.35
N ALA A 135 -6.69 -10.09 4.58
CA ALA A 135 -7.48 -10.72 5.63
C ALA A 135 -8.99 -10.65 5.30
N GLU A 136 -9.73 -11.71 5.60
CA GLU A 136 -11.17 -11.80 5.33
C GLU A 136 -11.98 -10.60 5.90
N PRO A 137 -11.74 -10.11 7.13
CA PRO A 137 -12.43 -8.93 7.64
C PRO A 137 -12.20 -7.66 6.78
N VAL A 138 -11.01 -7.54 6.17
CA VAL A 138 -10.69 -6.40 5.29
C VAL A 138 -11.45 -6.50 3.98
N LEU A 139 -11.50 -7.70 3.36
CA LEU A 139 -12.31 -7.92 2.15
C LEU A 139 -13.80 -7.63 2.42
N ALA A 140 -14.31 -8.05 3.58
CA ALA A 140 -15.68 -7.78 4.00
C ALA A 140 -15.93 -6.27 4.22
N ALA A 141 -14.98 -5.55 4.82
CA ALA A 141 -15.07 -4.10 5.01
C ALA A 141 -15.06 -3.36 3.66
N ILE A 142 -14.22 -3.79 2.71
CA ILE A 142 -14.19 -3.26 1.33
C ILE A 142 -15.51 -3.52 0.62
N ALA A 143 -16.10 -4.72 0.77
CA ALA A 143 -17.38 -5.04 0.18
C ALA A 143 -18.52 -4.15 0.73
N ARG A 144 -18.49 -3.84 2.04
CA ARG A 144 -19.45 -2.92 2.68
C ARG A 144 -19.26 -1.47 2.26
N ALA A 145 -18.03 -0.97 2.31
CA ALA A 145 -17.71 0.42 1.98
C ALA A 145 -17.83 0.70 0.47
N ALA A 146 -17.68 -0.34 -0.36
CA ALA A 146 -17.84 -0.27 -1.81
C ALA A 146 -17.06 0.89 -2.48
N PRO A 147 -15.74 1.07 -2.24
CA PRO A 147 -14.94 2.08 -2.92
C PRO A 147 -15.03 1.96 -4.45
N GLU A 148 -14.84 3.06 -5.17
CA GLU A 148 -14.95 3.07 -6.64
C GLU A 148 -13.80 2.30 -7.30
N THR A 149 -12.61 2.40 -6.72
CA THR A 149 -11.38 1.79 -7.24
C THR A 149 -10.62 1.08 -6.14
N ILE A 150 -10.08 -0.10 -6.46
CA ILE A 150 -9.13 -0.82 -5.63
C ILE A 150 -7.86 -1.05 -6.45
N LEU A 151 -6.72 -0.61 -5.95
CA LEU A 151 -5.41 -0.95 -6.46
C LEU A 151 -4.81 -2.05 -5.58
N TYR A 152 -4.48 -3.19 -6.17
CA TYR A 152 -3.92 -4.34 -5.46
C TYR A 152 -2.52 -4.61 -5.96
N VAL A 153 -1.52 -4.55 -5.07
CA VAL A 153 -0.15 -5.02 -5.28
C VAL A 153 0.03 -6.36 -4.56
N SER A 154 0.56 -7.39 -5.24
CA SER A 154 0.70 -8.72 -4.66
C SER A 154 2.00 -9.40 -5.06
N CYS A 155 2.72 -9.90 -4.08
CA CYS A 155 3.90 -10.76 -4.25
C CYS A 155 3.56 -12.25 -4.43
N HIS A 156 2.27 -12.61 -4.41
CA HIS A 156 1.84 -14.01 -4.44
C HIS A 156 0.58 -14.23 -5.28
N PRO A 157 0.72 -14.68 -6.54
CA PRO A 157 -0.40 -14.86 -7.46
C PRO A 157 -1.53 -15.75 -6.96
N THR A 158 -1.23 -16.75 -6.13
CA THR A 158 -2.25 -17.68 -5.60
C THR A 158 -3.20 -17.01 -4.61
N SER A 159 -2.68 -16.23 -3.65
CA SER A 159 -3.53 -15.50 -2.70
C SER A 159 -4.23 -14.33 -3.39
N PHE A 160 -3.56 -13.66 -4.33
CA PHE A 160 -4.20 -12.68 -5.22
C PHE A 160 -5.42 -13.27 -5.94
N ALA A 161 -5.30 -14.45 -6.56
CA ALA A 161 -6.41 -15.07 -7.29
C ALA A 161 -7.62 -15.41 -6.39
N ARG A 162 -7.37 -15.83 -5.14
CA ARG A 162 -8.42 -16.02 -4.14
C ARG A 162 -9.12 -14.69 -3.83
N ASP A 163 -8.34 -13.67 -3.49
CA ASP A 163 -8.88 -12.36 -3.09
C ASP A 163 -9.62 -11.70 -4.26
N ALA A 164 -9.10 -11.83 -5.49
CA ALA A 164 -9.75 -11.34 -6.71
C ALA A 164 -11.12 -12.00 -6.94
N ARG A 165 -11.30 -13.27 -6.58
CA ARG A 165 -12.60 -13.94 -6.63
C ARG A 165 -13.57 -13.36 -5.60
N GLU A 166 -13.12 -13.07 -4.39
CA GLU A 166 -13.96 -12.44 -3.36
C GLU A 166 -14.37 -11.02 -3.79
N LEU A 167 -13.43 -10.23 -4.33
CA LEU A 167 -13.72 -8.92 -4.91
C LEU A 167 -14.70 -9.01 -6.08
N ALA A 168 -14.58 -10.01 -6.94
CA ALA A 168 -15.55 -10.26 -8.01
C ALA A 168 -16.95 -10.59 -7.46
N GLY A 169 -17.03 -11.41 -6.40
CA GLY A 169 -18.29 -11.67 -5.68
C GLY A 169 -18.91 -10.42 -5.06
N ALA A 170 -18.07 -9.44 -4.66
CA ALA A 170 -18.50 -8.13 -4.17
C ALA A 170 -18.87 -7.13 -5.29
N GLY A 171 -18.85 -7.55 -6.57
CA GLY A 171 -19.24 -6.72 -7.70
C GLY A 171 -18.13 -5.84 -8.27
N TYR A 172 -16.87 -6.25 -8.13
CA TYR A 172 -15.74 -5.63 -8.82
C TYR A 172 -15.32 -6.43 -10.05
N ARG A 173 -14.78 -5.75 -11.06
CA ARG A 173 -14.04 -6.37 -12.16
C ARG A 173 -12.58 -5.93 -12.11
N CYS A 174 -11.67 -6.88 -12.31
CA CYS A 174 -10.28 -6.57 -12.63
C CYS A 174 -10.22 -6.07 -14.07
N ASP A 175 -9.97 -4.77 -14.28
CA ASP A 175 -9.93 -4.18 -15.62
C ASP A 175 -8.50 -4.03 -16.16
N VAL A 176 -7.51 -3.99 -15.26
CA VAL A 176 -6.09 -3.98 -15.61
C VAL A 176 -5.31 -4.89 -14.68
N LEU A 177 -4.37 -5.66 -15.22
CA LEU A 177 -3.42 -6.49 -14.47
C LEU A 177 -2.05 -6.42 -15.13
N VAL A 178 -1.03 -6.05 -14.36
CA VAL A 178 0.35 -5.87 -14.80
C VAL A 178 1.28 -6.74 -13.97
N PRO A 179 1.89 -7.79 -14.55
CA PRO A 179 2.94 -8.56 -13.88
C PRO A 179 4.24 -7.75 -13.84
N VAL A 180 4.98 -7.85 -12.74
CA VAL A 180 6.28 -7.20 -12.53
C VAL A 180 7.31 -8.23 -12.06
N GLU A 181 8.41 -8.33 -12.79
CA GLU A 181 9.53 -9.21 -12.46
C GLU A 181 10.41 -8.53 -11.40
N MET A 182 10.21 -8.87 -10.13
CA MET A 182 11.01 -8.35 -9.02
C MET A 182 12.17 -9.28 -8.63
N PHE A 183 12.05 -10.58 -8.90
CA PHE A 183 12.99 -11.60 -8.40
C PHE A 183 13.47 -12.52 -9.54
N PRO A 184 14.30 -12.01 -10.46
CA PRO A 184 14.79 -12.80 -11.58
C PRO A 184 15.41 -14.13 -11.14
N HIS A 185 15.19 -15.17 -11.94
CA HIS A 185 15.65 -16.54 -11.68
C HIS A 185 14.97 -17.23 -10.49
N THR A 186 13.85 -16.71 -10.02
CA THR A 186 13.00 -17.35 -9.01
C THR A 186 11.57 -17.54 -9.58
N PRO A 187 10.72 -18.35 -8.95
CA PRO A 187 9.31 -18.45 -9.35
C PRO A 187 8.44 -17.31 -8.79
N HIS A 188 9.03 -16.33 -8.09
CA HIS A 188 8.27 -15.22 -7.51
C HIS A 188 7.87 -14.22 -8.59
N LEU A 189 6.64 -13.72 -8.50
CA LEU A 189 6.07 -12.75 -9.43
C LEU A 189 5.26 -11.73 -8.63
N GLU A 190 5.55 -10.45 -8.85
CA GLU A 190 4.72 -9.36 -8.37
C GLU A 190 3.62 -9.07 -9.38
N VAL A 191 2.45 -8.66 -8.90
CA VAL A 191 1.32 -8.25 -9.75
C VAL A 191 0.75 -6.95 -9.20
N VAL A 192 0.50 -6.00 -10.10
CA VAL A 192 -0.32 -4.81 -9.80
C VAL A 192 -1.61 -4.92 -10.59
N ALA A 193 -2.75 -4.86 -9.92
CA ALA A 193 -4.06 -4.96 -10.54
C ALA A 193 -4.96 -3.81 -10.12
N ARG A 194 -5.79 -3.34 -11.04
CA ARG A 194 -6.86 -2.40 -10.77
C ARG A 194 -8.20 -3.12 -10.84
N PHE A 195 -9.00 -2.90 -9.81
CA PHE A 195 -10.38 -3.32 -9.75
C PHE A 195 -11.29 -2.11 -9.72
N VAL A 196 -12.35 -2.15 -10.51
CA VAL A 196 -13.39 -1.11 -10.58
C VAL A 196 -14.75 -1.75 -10.38
N ARG A 197 -15.71 -0.97 -9.87
CA ARG A 197 -17.11 -1.41 -9.73
C ARG A 197 -17.66 -1.86 -11.09
N ALA A 198 -18.29 -3.03 -11.11
CA ALA A 198 -18.85 -3.66 -12.31
C ALA A 198 -20.13 -2.96 -12.80
#